data_AF-A0A369Q8T6-F1
#
_entry.id   AF-A0A369Q8T6-F1
#
_cell.length_a   1.000
_cell.length_b   1.000
_cell.length_c   1.000
_cell.angle_alpha   90.00
_cell.angle_beta   90.00
_cell.angle_gamma   90.00
#
_symmetry.space_group_name_H-M   'P 1'
#
loop_
_entity.id
_entity.type
_entity.pdbx_description
1 polymer ?
#
loop_
_entity_poly.entity_id
_entity_poly.type
_entity_poly.pdbx_seq_one_letter_code
_entity_poly.pdbx_strand_id
1 'polypeptide(L)'
;MRWGGPLLLAAGLALGGSIAAGTMARGAEPAAVSDAAVMDGIPRTLSEYGFFADLTAHIPKAGVTPYRLNTPLYSDGAAKLRFAYIPDGKQAVADGEGLLKLPVGTALIKTFAFGEGADRRLIETRVLLHREDGWLALPYKWNDAQTEARLALAGGRVPVTTPEGRQISYRIPNKNQCKECHGLAGEVVPIGPKARNLSAVWLEDFVAAGRLNEIPEGHDQLPLWENWAAADAGKAARAYLDVNCAHCHRPKATASNSGLDLRWEQSAEELFGVNKRPVAAGRGSGGLEFDIVPGSPDQSILVHRMRSEEAGVAMPELGKATIDNDGVLAVERWIAEMTAGS
;
A
#
# COMPACT_ATOMS: atom_id res chain seq x y z
N MET A 1 -10.08 -95.46 10.10
CA MET A 1 -9.15 -95.36 8.95
C MET A 1 -8.44 -94.01 9.10
N ARG A 2 -7.29 -93.89 9.78
CA ARG A 2 -5.91 -94.30 9.42
C ARG A 2 -5.38 -93.59 8.15
N TRP A 3 -4.24 -92.88 8.38
CA TRP A 3 -3.17 -92.33 7.49
C TRP A 3 -3.12 -90.79 7.56
N GLY A 4 -2.01 -90.08 7.82
CA GLY A 4 -0.58 -90.35 8.06
C GLY A 4 0.13 -88.97 8.06
N GLY A 5 1.13 -88.73 8.93
CA GLY A 5 1.89 -87.44 9.02
C GLY A 5 2.96 -87.27 7.91
N PRO A 6 4.07 -86.52 8.09
CA PRO A 6 4.41 -85.49 9.09
C PRO A 6 5.12 -84.22 8.50
N LEU A 7 5.49 -83.28 9.40
CA LEU A 7 6.65 -82.34 9.37
C LEU A 7 6.90 -81.39 8.18
N LEU A 8 7.00 -80.08 8.47
CA LEU A 8 8.13 -79.21 8.03
C LEU A 8 8.17 -77.90 8.85
N LEU A 9 9.32 -77.68 9.50
CA LEU A 9 9.76 -76.43 10.11
C LEU A 9 10.03 -75.37 9.03
N ALA A 10 9.64 -74.12 9.28
CA ALA A 10 10.28 -72.96 8.69
C ALA A 10 10.21 -71.76 9.65
N ALA A 11 11.38 -71.37 10.15
CA ALA A 11 11.62 -70.10 10.83
C ALA A 11 11.69 -68.97 9.79
N GLY A 12 11.17 -67.79 10.11
CA GLY A 12 11.23 -66.63 9.20
C GLY A 12 10.85 -65.31 9.88
N LEU A 13 11.85 -64.69 10.51
CA LEU A 13 12.04 -63.26 10.77
C LEU A 13 10.82 -62.33 10.93
N ALA A 14 10.65 -61.84 12.16
CA ALA A 14 9.99 -60.58 12.45
C ALA A 14 10.83 -59.40 11.91
N LEU A 15 10.32 -58.71 10.89
CA LEU A 15 10.81 -57.40 10.47
C LEU A 15 9.89 -56.33 11.08
N GLY A 16 10.34 -55.78 12.22
CA GLY A 16 9.80 -54.54 12.77
C GLY A 16 10.13 -53.39 11.83
N GLY A 17 9.12 -52.90 11.12
CA GLY A 17 9.19 -51.66 10.36
C GLY A 17 9.08 -50.47 11.31
N SER A 18 10.23 -49.93 11.70
CA SER A 18 10.32 -48.66 12.41
C SER A 18 9.83 -47.55 11.49
N ILE A 19 8.63 -47.03 11.74
CA ILE A 19 8.16 -45.77 11.14
C ILE A 19 9.01 -44.66 11.77
N ALA A 20 10.08 -44.27 11.10
CA ALA A 20 10.80 -43.05 11.42
C ALA A 20 9.90 -41.86 11.07
N ALA A 21 9.14 -41.40 12.06
CA ALA A 21 8.50 -40.09 12.02
C ALA A 21 9.62 -39.05 11.98
N GLY A 22 10.01 -38.64 10.77
CA GLY A 22 10.89 -37.51 10.57
C GLY A 22 10.21 -36.25 11.10
N THR A 23 10.52 -35.87 12.33
CA THR A 23 10.28 -34.53 12.83
C THR A 23 11.10 -33.58 11.98
N MET A 24 10.47 -32.99 10.97
CA MET A 24 10.95 -31.76 10.34
C MET A 24 11.13 -30.76 11.48
N ALA A 25 12.39 -30.49 11.85
CA ALA A 25 12.70 -29.46 12.81
C ALA A 25 12.19 -28.12 12.24
N ARG A 26 11.08 -27.62 12.78
CA ARG A 26 10.75 -26.20 12.69
C ARG A 26 11.92 -25.49 13.35
N GLY A 27 12.81 -24.90 12.54
CA GLY A 27 13.83 -24.01 13.05
C GLY A 27 13.16 -22.97 13.94
N ALA A 28 13.71 -22.75 15.13
CA ALA A 28 13.20 -21.73 16.05
C ALA A 28 13.12 -20.40 15.30
N GLU A 29 11.97 -19.74 15.37
CA GLU A 29 11.79 -18.45 14.76
C GLU A 29 12.79 -17.45 15.36
N PRO A 30 13.52 -16.66 14.56
CA PRO A 30 14.46 -15.69 15.11
C PRO A 30 13.72 -14.69 16.01
N ALA A 31 14.32 -14.37 17.15
CA ALA A 31 13.72 -13.52 18.18
C ALA A 31 13.53 -12.06 17.73
N ALA A 32 14.31 -11.62 16.73
CA ALA A 32 14.31 -10.25 16.21
C ALA A 32 14.12 -10.23 14.68
N VAL A 33 13.81 -9.05 14.15
CA VAL A 33 13.83 -8.77 12.71
C VAL A 33 15.24 -9.00 12.17
N SER A 34 15.35 -9.56 10.98
CA SER A 34 16.64 -9.80 10.32
C SER A 34 17.11 -8.53 9.60
N ASP A 35 17.99 -7.76 10.24
CA ASP A 35 18.63 -6.58 9.61
C ASP A 35 19.36 -6.94 8.32
N ALA A 36 20.01 -8.11 8.26
CA ALA A 36 20.66 -8.59 7.05
C ALA A 36 19.66 -8.82 5.91
N ALA A 37 18.45 -9.32 6.19
CA ALA A 37 17.40 -9.46 5.18
C ALA A 37 16.91 -8.10 4.66
N VAL A 38 16.85 -7.10 5.53
CA VAL A 38 16.44 -5.73 5.19
C VAL A 38 17.53 -5.02 4.37
N MET A 39 18.79 -5.11 4.79
CA MET A 39 19.92 -4.39 4.21
C MET A 39 20.44 -5.01 2.91
N ASP A 40 20.61 -6.33 2.87
CA ASP A 40 21.38 -6.98 1.79
C ASP A 40 20.56 -8.04 1.04
N GLY A 41 19.52 -8.59 1.66
CA GLY A 41 18.76 -9.72 1.12
C GLY A 41 17.82 -9.37 -0.04
N ILE A 42 17.42 -10.40 -0.80
CA ILE A 42 16.17 -10.37 -1.59
C ILE A 42 15.36 -11.60 -1.13
N PRO A 43 14.75 -11.54 0.06
CA PRO A 43 14.10 -12.70 0.67
C PRO A 43 13.00 -13.27 -0.20
N ARG A 44 12.95 -14.60 -0.32
CA ARG A 44 11.96 -15.28 -1.18
C ARG A 44 10.59 -15.35 -0.54
N THR A 45 10.54 -15.31 0.79
CA THR A 45 9.33 -15.31 1.60
C THR A 45 9.29 -14.09 2.51
N LEU A 46 8.10 -13.74 2.99
CA LEU A 46 7.92 -12.62 3.92
C LEU A 46 8.39 -12.98 5.34
N SER A 47 8.26 -14.26 5.73
CA SER A 47 8.73 -14.75 7.04
C SER A 47 10.24 -14.62 7.24
N GLU A 48 11.05 -14.69 6.17
CA GLU A 48 12.51 -14.52 6.22
C GLU A 48 12.97 -13.18 6.82
N TYR A 49 12.14 -12.13 6.78
CA TYR A 49 12.46 -10.87 7.45
C TYR A 49 12.25 -10.92 8.97
N GLY A 50 11.36 -11.79 9.45
CA GLY A 50 10.99 -11.84 10.86
C GLY A 50 10.19 -10.63 11.35
N PHE A 51 9.45 -9.93 10.48
CA PHE A 51 8.68 -8.73 10.88
C PHE A 51 7.52 -9.02 11.86
N PHE A 52 6.99 -10.24 11.85
CA PHE A 52 5.76 -10.59 12.57
C PHE A 52 5.99 -11.77 13.51
N ALA A 53 5.49 -11.66 14.74
CA ALA A 53 5.41 -12.76 15.70
C ALA A 53 4.31 -13.76 15.32
N ASP A 54 3.25 -13.26 14.69
CA ASP A 54 2.28 -14.07 13.94
C ASP A 54 2.11 -13.42 12.57
N LEU A 55 2.67 -14.07 11.55
CA LEU A 55 2.63 -13.61 10.18
C LEU A 55 1.19 -13.51 9.65
N THR A 56 0.34 -14.48 9.98
CA THR A 56 -1.02 -14.60 9.42
C THR A 56 -2.00 -13.65 10.08
N ALA A 57 -1.83 -13.41 11.38
CA ALA A 57 -2.61 -12.42 12.13
C ALA A 57 -2.00 -11.00 12.04
N HIS A 58 -0.86 -10.83 11.35
CA HIS A 58 -0.10 -9.59 11.28
C HIS A 58 0.26 -9.01 12.65
N ILE A 59 0.56 -9.87 13.62
CA ILE A 59 1.02 -9.43 14.95
C ILE A 59 2.51 -9.07 14.81
N PRO A 60 2.88 -7.78 14.93
CA PRO A 60 4.25 -7.35 14.71
C PRO A 60 5.19 -7.86 15.82
N LYS A 61 6.47 -8.10 15.50
CA LYS A 61 7.51 -8.25 16.51
C LYS A 61 7.89 -6.89 17.13
N ALA A 62 8.61 -6.93 18.25
CA ALA A 62 9.22 -5.74 18.82
C ALA A 62 10.06 -4.99 17.77
N GLY A 63 9.97 -3.66 17.75
CA GLY A 63 10.62 -2.81 16.75
C GLY A 63 9.84 -2.61 15.44
N VAL A 64 8.76 -3.36 15.22
CA VAL A 64 7.84 -3.18 14.08
C VAL A 64 6.58 -2.46 14.56
N THR A 65 6.43 -1.20 14.20
CA THR A 65 5.35 -0.33 14.70
C THR A 65 4.22 -0.24 13.69
N PRO A 66 2.98 -0.64 14.04
CA PRO A 66 1.82 -0.42 13.18
C PRO A 66 1.53 1.09 13.06
N TYR A 67 1.04 1.53 11.91
CA TYR A 67 0.56 2.90 11.75
C TYR A 67 -0.68 2.96 10.85
N ARG A 68 -1.46 4.02 11.02
CA ARG A 68 -2.57 4.36 10.12
C ARG A 68 -2.30 5.70 9.44
N LEU A 69 -2.99 5.91 8.33
CA LEU A 69 -3.07 7.22 7.68
C LEU A 69 -4.47 7.78 7.91
N ASN A 70 -4.58 9.09 8.02
CA ASN A 70 -5.89 9.76 8.16
C ASN A 70 -6.71 9.60 6.89
N THR A 71 -6.10 9.91 5.74
CA THR A 71 -6.64 9.66 4.41
C THR A 71 -5.80 8.60 3.70
N PRO A 72 -6.27 7.34 3.58
CA PRO A 72 -5.55 6.30 2.87
C PRO A 72 -5.83 6.36 1.37
N LEU A 73 -4.81 6.04 0.55
CA LEU A 73 -5.01 5.81 -0.89
C LEU A 73 -6.04 4.70 -1.15
N TYR A 74 -6.85 4.84 -2.20
CA TYR A 74 -7.82 3.87 -2.67
C TYR A 74 -7.16 2.74 -3.45
N SER A 75 -7.69 1.51 -3.30
CA SER A 75 -7.22 0.33 -4.05
C SER A 75 -8.34 -0.72 -4.10
N ASP A 76 -9.41 -0.42 -4.84
CA ASP A 76 -10.56 -1.32 -5.02
C ASP A 76 -11.26 -1.72 -3.71
N GLY A 77 -11.27 -0.83 -2.72
CA GLY A 77 -11.82 -1.12 -1.39
C GLY A 77 -10.94 -2.02 -0.51
N ALA A 78 -9.71 -2.36 -0.93
CA ALA A 78 -8.81 -3.17 -0.10
C ALA A 78 -8.47 -2.48 1.23
N ALA A 79 -8.61 -3.23 2.33
CA ALA A 79 -8.06 -2.89 3.63
C ALA A 79 -6.52 -2.90 3.56
N LYS A 80 -5.88 -2.01 4.34
CA LYS A 80 -4.44 -1.77 4.26
C LYS A 80 -3.82 -1.79 5.65
N LEU A 81 -3.12 -2.87 5.98
CA LEU A 81 -2.33 -2.97 7.20
C LEU A 81 -0.95 -2.38 6.92
N ARG A 82 -0.47 -1.49 7.77
CA ARG A 82 0.82 -0.80 7.56
C ARG A 82 1.69 -0.86 8.80
N PHE A 83 2.97 -1.09 8.58
CA PHE A 83 3.97 -1.18 9.62
C PHE A 83 5.25 -0.47 9.19
N ALA A 84 5.99 0.05 10.16
CA ALA A 84 7.32 0.61 9.99
C ALA A 84 8.29 -0.14 10.90
N TYR A 85 9.39 -0.63 10.33
CA TYR A 85 10.53 -1.15 11.07
C TYR A 85 11.65 -0.11 11.01
N ILE A 86 12.20 0.28 12.16
CA ILE A 86 13.45 1.06 12.25
C ILE A 86 14.45 0.22 13.06
N PRO A 87 15.70 0.04 12.58
CA PRO A 87 16.72 -0.69 13.32
C PRO A 87 16.97 -0.10 14.71
N ASP A 88 17.37 -0.94 15.64
CA ASP A 88 17.68 -0.49 17.01
C ASP A 88 18.83 0.54 17.03
N GLY A 89 18.70 1.53 17.91
CA GLY A 89 19.65 2.65 17.99
C GLY A 89 19.59 3.65 16.83
N LYS A 90 18.64 3.49 15.89
CA LYS A 90 18.36 4.48 14.83
C LYS A 90 17.05 5.21 15.10
N GLN A 91 16.96 6.43 14.59
CA GLN A 91 15.82 7.32 14.77
C GLN A 91 15.48 8.02 13.44
N ALA A 92 14.20 8.18 13.15
CA ALA A 92 13.72 9.05 12.09
C ALA A 92 13.87 10.52 12.48
N VAL A 93 13.98 11.39 11.49
CA VAL A 93 14.05 12.84 11.70
C VAL A 93 12.82 13.52 11.07
N ALA A 94 12.21 14.44 11.81
CA ALA A 94 11.13 15.28 11.32
C ALA A 94 11.56 16.12 10.11
N ASP A 95 10.63 16.41 9.20
CA ASP A 95 10.88 17.21 8.00
C ASP A 95 9.63 18.00 7.59
N GLY A 96 9.18 18.86 8.51
CA GLY A 96 7.92 19.60 8.40
C GLY A 96 6.74 18.66 8.14
N GLU A 97 5.81 19.10 7.29
CA GLU A 97 4.60 18.34 6.97
C GLU A 97 4.83 17.15 6.00
N GLY A 98 6.04 16.99 5.47
CA GLY A 98 6.43 16.04 4.42
C GLY A 98 6.71 14.62 4.89
N LEU A 99 7.45 13.84 4.10
CA LEU A 99 7.91 12.51 4.51
C LEU A 99 8.90 12.65 5.66
N LEU A 100 8.79 11.79 6.67
CA LEU A 100 9.85 11.67 7.68
C LEU A 100 11.16 11.23 7.01
N LYS A 101 12.30 11.74 7.49
CA LYS A 101 13.63 11.26 7.09
C LYS A 101 13.91 9.96 7.83
N LEU A 102 13.49 8.86 7.22
CA LEU A 102 13.68 7.52 7.74
C LEU A 102 15.16 7.10 7.57
N PRO A 103 15.82 6.52 8.58
CA PRO A 103 17.22 6.11 8.46
C PRO A 103 17.38 4.90 7.53
N VAL A 104 18.60 4.71 7.01
CA VAL A 104 18.98 3.47 6.32
C VAL A 104 18.75 2.27 7.26
N GLY A 105 18.26 1.17 6.68
CA GLY A 105 17.78 -0.02 7.38
C GLY A 105 16.29 0.02 7.75
N THR A 106 15.58 1.11 7.43
CA THR A 106 14.13 1.16 7.62
C THR A 106 13.41 0.24 6.62
N ALA A 107 12.34 -0.42 7.07
CA ALA A 107 11.38 -1.06 6.18
C ALA A 107 9.97 -0.49 6.38
N LEU A 108 9.30 -0.12 5.28
CA LEU A 108 7.86 0.17 5.27
C LEU A 108 7.13 -1.03 4.68
N ILE A 109 6.21 -1.60 5.45
CA ILE A 109 5.51 -2.84 5.12
C ILE A 109 4.03 -2.51 4.96
N LYS A 110 3.45 -2.88 3.82
CA LYS A 110 2.03 -2.64 3.55
C LYS A 110 1.37 -3.88 2.99
N THR A 111 0.38 -4.40 3.71
CA THR A 111 -0.42 -5.56 3.28
C THR A 111 -1.80 -5.11 2.82
N PHE A 112 -2.22 -5.59 1.66
CA PHE A 112 -3.55 -5.39 1.09
C PHE A 112 -4.42 -6.62 1.35
N ALA A 113 -5.62 -6.41 1.86
CA ALA A 113 -6.54 -7.48 2.22
C ALA A 113 -7.98 -7.14 1.83
N PHE A 114 -8.78 -8.17 1.60
CA PHE A 114 -10.23 -8.08 1.36
C PHE A 114 -10.97 -8.93 2.39
N GLY A 115 -12.23 -8.60 2.67
CA GLY A 115 -12.99 -9.25 3.73
C GLY A 115 -12.58 -8.80 5.14
N GLU A 116 -13.36 -9.23 6.13
CA GLU A 116 -13.22 -8.82 7.52
C GLU A 116 -13.24 -10.02 8.47
N GLY A 117 -12.75 -9.81 9.69
CA GLY A 117 -12.75 -10.86 10.72
C GLY A 117 -12.09 -12.16 10.25
N ALA A 118 -12.81 -13.27 10.40
CA ALA A 118 -12.38 -14.60 10.00
C ALA A 118 -12.34 -14.80 8.47
N ASP A 119 -13.08 -13.99 7.71
CA ASP A 119 -13.14 -14.06 6.25
C ASP A 119 -12.09 -13.16 5.56
N ARG A 120 -11.24 -12.48 6.35
CA ARG A 120 -10.18 -11.64 5.82
C ARG A 120 -9.19 -12.50 5.02
N ARG A 121 -9.00 -12.12 3.77
CA ARG A 121 -8.01 -12.69 2.85
C ARG A 121 -6.93 -11.67 2.53
N LEU A 122 -5.70 -11.98 2.92
CA LEU A 122 -4.47 -11.30 2.58
C LEU A 122 -4.12 -11.59 1.11
N ILE A 123 -3.83 -10.55 0.33
CA ILE A 123 -3.61 -10.66 -1.13
C ILE A 123 -2.14 -10.44 -1.47
N GLU A 124 -1.60 -9.28 -1.06
CA GLU A 124 -0.20 -8.94 -1.29
C GLU A 124 0.38 -8.14 -0.12
N THR A 125 1.70 -8.28 0.05
CA THR A 125 2.50 -7.41 0.92
C THR A 125 3.55 -6.71 0.07
N ARG A 126 3.62 -5.38 0.15
CA ARG A 126 4.69 -4.59 -0.46
C ARG A 126 5.64 -4.16 0.64
N VAL A 127 6.92 -4.46 0.45
CA VAL A 127 8.01 -4.07 1.35
C VAL A 127 8.87 -3.03 0.62
N LEU A 128 9.00 -1.86 1.21
CA LEU A 128 9.94 -0.82 0.79
C LEU A 128 11.11 -0.79 1.77
N LEU A 129 12.29 -1.17 1.30
CA LEU A 129 13.51 -1.23 2.10
C LEU A 129 14.36 0.01 1.82
N HIS A 130 14.77 0.72 2.85
CA HIS A 130 15.66 1.87 2.73
C HIS A 130 17.11 1.41 2.91
N ARG A 131 17.90 1.44 1.84
CA ARG A 131 19.30 1.02 1.82
C ARG A 131 20.21 2.20 1.52
N GLU A 132 21.52 1.99 1.59
CA GLU A 132 22.51 3.03 1.30
C GLU A 132 22.38 3.59 -0.12
N ASP A 133 21.96 2.76 -1.08
CA ASP A 133 21.76 3.12 -2.48
C ASP A 133 20.32 3.57 -2.80
N GLY A 134 19.46 3.72 -1.78
CA GLY A 134 18.10 4.24 -1.91
C GLY A 134 17.01 3.22 -1.57
N TRP A 135 15.79 3.45 -2.06
CA TRP A 135 14.63 2.62 -1.74
C TRP A 135 14.45 1.45 -2.71
N LEU A 136 14.38 0.24 -2.16
CA LEU A 136 14.09 -0.99 -2.90
C LEU A 136 12.66 -1.46 -2.62
N ALA A 137 11.84 -1.54 -3.67
CA ALA A 137 10.47 -2.06 -3.60
C ALA A 137 10.42 -3.55 -3.95
N LEU A 138 9.82 -4.36 -3.08
CA LEU A 138 9.63 -5.80 -3.25
C LEU A 138 8.16 -6.18 -3.01
N PRO A 139 7.43 -6.62 -4.05
CA PRO A 139 6.07 -7.14 -3.91
C PRO A 139 6.08 -8.63 -3.53
N TYR A 140 5.20 -9.03 -2.62
CA TYR A 140 4.98 -10.41 -2.19
C TYR A 140 3.51 -10.78 -2.39
N LYS A 141 3.25 -11.97 -2.92
CA LYS A 141 1.90 -12.53 -3.11
C LYS A 141 1.62 -13.58 -2.06
N TRP A 142 0.50 -13.44 -1.35
CA TRP A 142 0.02 -14.42 -0.39
C TRP A 142 -0.48 -15.69 -1.08
N ASN A 143 -0.27 -16.85 -0.45
CA ASN A 143 -0.81 -18.12 -0.91
C ASN A 143 -2.29 -18.28 -0.52
N ASP A 144 -3.00 -19.17 -1.21
CA ASP A 144 -4.42 -19.43 -0.94
C ASP A 144 -4.66 -20.06 0.45
N ALA A 145 -3.65 -20.76 1.00
CA ALA A 145 -3.70 -21.29 2.35
C ALA A 145 -3.56 -20.21 3.45
N GLN A 146 -3.27 -18.95 3.09
CA GLN A 146 -3.10 -17.83 4.02
C GLN A 146 -2.03 -18.06 5.09
N THR A 147 -0.93 -18.69 4.71
CA THR A 147 0.17 -19.05 5.63
C THR A 147 1.50 -18.38 5.30
N GLU A 148 1.70 -17.88 4.07
CA GLU A 148 2.96 -17.28 3.65
C GLU A 148 2.76 -16.38 2.43
N ALA A 149 3.59 -15.35 2.30
CA ALA A 149 3.71 -14.54 1.10
C ALA A 149 5.06 -14.76 0.42
N ARG A 150 5.04 -15.00 -0.90
CA ARG A 150 6.25 -15.24 -1.70
C ARG A 150 6.54 -14.07 -2.60
N LEU A 151 7.83 -13.76 -2.77
CA LEU A 151 8.30 -12.68 -3.62
C LEU A 151 7.76 -12.85 -5.05
N ALA A 152 7.13 -11.80 -5.56
CA ALA A 152 6.40 -11.78 -6.82
C ALA A 152 7.00 -10.73 -7.77
N LEU A 153 8.27 -10.87 -8.16
CA LEU A 153 8.99 -9.89 -8.99
C LEU A 153 8.27 -9.56 -10.31
N ALA A 154 7.62 -10.55 -10.92
CA ALA A 154 6.83 -10.40 -12.14
C ALA A 154 5.42 -9.82 -11.90
N GLY A 155 5.06 -9.52 -10.65
CA GLY A 155 3.71 -9.16 -10.24
C GLY A 155 2.77 -10.36 -10.28
N GLY A 156 1.48 -10.09 -10.39
CA GLY A 156 0.48 -11.14 -10.49
C GLY A 156 -0.94 -10.61 -10.63
N ARG A 157 -1.86 -11.54 -10.86
CA ARG A 157 -3.31 -11.29 -10.78
C ARG A 157 -3.95 -12.24 -9.79
N VAL A 158 -4.93 -11.75 -9.05
CA VAL A 158 -5.69 -12.51 -8.06
C VAL A 158 -7.17 -12.18 -8.24
N PRO A 159 -8.06 -13.18 -8.38
CA PRO A 159 -9.49 -12.92 -8.36
C PRO A 159 -9.91 -12.51 -6.94
N VAL A 160 -10.59 -11.37 -6.83
CA VAL A 160 -11.15 -10.88 -5.56
C VAL A 160 -12.57 -10.35 -5.80
N THR A 161 -13.36 -10.35 -4.75
CA THR A 161 -14.64 -9.65 -4.70
C THR A 161 -14.44 -8.38 -3.88
N THR A 162 -14.76 -7.22 -4.44
CA THR A 162 -14.67 -5.94 -3.72
C THR A 162 -15.74 -5.85 -2.64
N PRO A 163 -15.64 -4.91 -1.67
CA PRO A 163 -16.68 -4.72 -0.66
C PRO A 163 -18.08 -4.48 -1.25
N GLU A 164 -18.16 -3.90 -2.45
CA GLU A 164 -19.40 -3.64 -3.19
C GLU A 164 -19.93 -4.88 -3.96
N GLY A 165 -19.30 -6.04 -3.80
CA GLY A 165 -19.72 -7.30 -4.41
C GLY A 165 -19.24 -7.50 -5.85
N ARG A 166 -18.39 -6.62 -6.39
CA ARG A 166 -17.88 -6.74 -7.76
C ARG A 166 -16.72 -7.72 -7.84
N GLN A 167 -16.77 -8.65 -8.79
CA GLN A 167 -15.62 -9.49 -9.10
C GLN A 167 -14.61 -8.74 -9.97
N ILE A 168 -13.35 -8.71 -9.54
CA ILE A 168 -12.25 -8.10 -10.30
C ILE A 168 -11.04 -9.02 -10.36
N SER A 169 -10.23 -8.82 -11.39
CA SER A 169 -8.86 -9.37 -11.46
C SER A 169 -7.89 -8.37 -10.81
N TYR A 170 -7.76 -8.41 -9.48
CA TYR A 170 -6.84 -7.55 -8.74
C TYR A 170 -5.41 -7.71 -9.26
N ARG A 171 -4.73 -6.58 -9.51
CA ARG A 171 -3.37 -6.54 -10.06
C ARG A 171 -2.35 -6.26 -8.95
N ILE A 172 -1.44 -7.20 -8.75
CA ILE A 172 -0.22 -7.02 -7.97
C ILE A 172 0.84 -6.46 -8.93
N PRO A 173 1.38 -5.25 -8.68
CA PRO A 173 2.37 -4.65 -9.57
C PRO A 173 3.66 -5.46 -9.58
N ASN A 174 4.34 -5.48 -10.72
CA ASN A 174 5.68 -6.03 -10.82
C ASN A 174 6.74 -5.04 -10.26
N LYS A 175 7.97 -5.50 -10.03
CA LYS A 175 9.04 -4.68 -9.45
C LYS A 175 9.35 -3.41 -10.25
N ASN A 176 9.27 -3.46 -11.58
CA ASN A 176 9.58 -2.32 -12.44
C ASN A 176 8.46 -1.27 -12.40
N GLN A 177 7.21 -1.72 -12.27
CA GLN A 177 6.03 -0.87 -12.13
C GLN A 177 5.99 -0.11 -10.81
N CYS A 178 6.75 -0.53 -9.79
CA CYS A 178 6.84 0.22 -8.54
C CYS A 178 7.30 1.67 -8.78
N LYS A 179 8.21 1.89 -9.75
CA LYS A 179 8.72 3.22 -10.11
C LYS A 179 7.69 4.12 -10.78
N GLU A 180 6.63 3.55 -11.38
CA GLU A 180 5.57 4.34 -12.02
C GLU A 180 4.82 5.21 -11.00
N CYS A 181 4.65 4.71 -9.77
CA CYS A 181 4.04 5.46 -8.68
C CYS A 181 5.08 6.12 -7.76
N HIS A 182 6.19 5.41 -7.46
CA HIS A 182 7.18 5.85 -6.47
C HIS A 182 8.32 6.70 -7.05
N GLY A 183 8.35 6.93 -8.37
CA GLY A 183 9.41 7.70 -9.03
C GLY A 183 9.28 9.20 -8.81
N LEU A 184 10.34 9.82 -8.30
CA LEU A 184 10.43 11.28 -8.15
C LEU A 184 11.86 11.74 -8.44
N ALA A 185 12.03 12.58 -9.45
CA ALA A 185 13.34 13.15 -9.83
C ALA A 185 14.44 12.11 -10.08
N GLY A 186 14.08 10.91 -10.57
CA GLY A 186 15.00 9.80 -10.82
C GLY A 186 15.12 8.81 -9.66
N GLU A 187 14.62 9.16 -8.48
CA GLU A 187 14.69 8.35 -7.27
C GLU A 187 13.39 7.61 -6.96
N VAL A 188 13.47 6.58 -6.12
CA VAL A 188 12.30 5.90 -5.53
C VAL A 188 12.04 6.50 -4.16
N VAL A 189 10.81 6.98 -3.91
CA VAL A 189 10.41 7.58 -2.63
C VAL A 189 9.16 6.92 -2.05
N PRO A 190 9.02 6.82 -0.71
CA PRO A 190 7.78 6.36 -0.09
C PRO A 190 6.57 7.22 -0.45
N ILE A 191 5.39 6.60 -0.42
CA ILE A 191 4.09 7.28 -0.61
C ILE A 191 3.21 6.95 0.58
N GLY A 192 2.61 7.98 1.18
CA GLY A 192 1.63 7.83 2.27
C GLY A 192 2.07 8.41 3.61
N PRO A 193 3.19 7.97 4.23
CA PRO A 193 3.56 8.35 5.59
C PRO A 193 4.21 9.75 5.65
N LYS A 194 3.53 10.74 5.06
CA LYS A 194 3.84 12.15 5.27
C LYS A 194 3.31 12.56 6.63
N ALA A 195 4.02 13.40 7.37
CA ALA A 195 3.62 13.87 8.69
C ALA A 195 2.20 14.46 8.70
N ARG A 196 1.82 15.22 7.65
CA ARG A 196 0.45 15.74 7.49
C ARG A 196 -0.66 14.69 7.44
N ASN A 197 -0.34 13.44 7.11
CA ASN A 197 -1.31 12.35 6.97
C ASN A 197 -1.12 11.24 8.02
N LEU A 198 -0.16 11.41 8.93
CA LEU A 198 0.04 10.54 10.09
C LEU A 198 -0.73 11.14 11.27
N SER A 199 -1.35 10.27 12.07
CA SER A 199 -2.05 10.67 13.29
C SER A 199 -1.08 11.29 14.30
N ALA A 200 -1.52 12.35 15.00
CA ALA A 200 -0.76 12.96 16.10
C ALA A 200 -0.40 11.95 17.18
N VAL A 201 -1.37 11.12 17.62
CA VAL A 201 -1.14 10.08 18.63
C VAL A 201 -0.03 9.12 18.21
N TRP A 202 -0.02 8.70 16.94
CA TRP A 202 1.02 7.83 16.44
C TRP A 202 2.40 8.51 16.46
N LEU A 203 2.49 9.79 16.07
CA LEU A 203 3.74 10.55 16.08
C LEU A 203 4.24 10.77 17.50
N GLU A 204 3.35 11.06 18.45
CA GLU A 204 3.65 11.17 19.88
C GLU A 204 4.23 9.86 20.43
N ASP A 205 3.59 8.73 20.16
CA ASP A 205 4.08 7.40 20.55
C ASP A 205 5.44 7.10 19.91
N PHE A 206 5.64 7.51 18.65
CA PHE A 206 6.88 7.27 17.93
C PHE A 206 8.05 8.11 18.48
N VAL A 207 7.78 9.34 18.94
CA VAL A 207 8.73 10.18 19.68
C VAL A 207 9.01 9.61 21.06
N ALA A 208 7.98 9.25 21.82
CA ALA A 208 8.11 8.66 23.16
C ALA A 208 8.92 7.36 23.16
N ALA A 209 8.80 6.56 22.10
CA ALA A 209 9.58 5.35 21.88
C ALA A 209 11.04 5.60 21.40
N GLY A 210 11.45 6.87 21.25
CA GLY A 210 12.78 7.24 20.75
C GLY A 210 13.01 6.88 19.28
N ARG A 211 11.94 6.68 18.50
CA ARG A 211 11.99 6.30 17.08
C ARG A 211 11.84 7.49 16.13
N LEU A 212 11.41 8.64 16.63
CA LEU A 212 11.40 9.94 15.95
C LEU A 212 11.96 11.02 16.88
N ASN A 213 12.74 11.97 16.36
CA ASN A 213 13.44 12.98 17.16
C ASN A 213 12.50 14.00 17.82
N GLU A 214 11.46 14.43 17.10
CA GLU A 214 10.47 15.41 17.54
C GLU A 214 9.18 15.29 16.71
N ILE A 215 8.10 15.89 17.21
CA ILE A 215 6.84 15.94 16.46
C ILE A 215 7.00 16.94 15.30
N PRO A 216 6.76 16.55 14.03
CA PRO A 216 6.96 17.46 12.90
C PRO A 216 5.94 18.61 12.90
N GLU A 217 6.38 19.80 12.52
CA GLU A 217 5.48 20.93 12.26
C GLU A 217 4.53 20.61 11.10
N GLY A 218 3.26 21.00 11.20
CA GLY A 218 2.26 20.72 10.17
C GLY A 218 1.88 19.23 10.04
N HIS A 219 2.06 18.44 11.10
CA HIS A 219 1.55 17.07 11.16
C HIS A 219 0.02 17.01 11.30
N ASP A 220 -0.56 15.84 11.01
CA ASP A 220 -1.97 15.52 11.28
C ASP A 220 -2.98 16.55 10.73
N GLN A 221 -2.74 17.02 9.49
CA GLN A 221 -3.55 18.04 8.83
C GLN A 221 -4.65 17.47 7.94
N LEU A 222 -4.42 16.27 7.37
CA LEU A 222 -5.41 15.64 6.49
C LEU A 222 -6.58 15.13 7.35
N PRO A 223 -7.84 15.34 6.91
CA PRO A 223 -8.99 14.83 7.62
C PRO A 223 -8.98 13.31 7.66
N LEU A 224 -9.66 12.75 8.66
CA LEU A 224 -9.99 11.34 8.70
C LEU A 224 -10.95 11.02 7.54
N TRP A 225 -10.56 10.09 6.68
CA TRP A 225 -11.36 9.76 5.49
C TRP A 225 -12.73 9.19 5.86
N GLU A 226 -12.85 8.44 6.95
CA GLU A 226 -14.14 7.96 7.46
C GLU A 226 -15.15 9.09 7.74
N ASN A 227 -14.67 10.34 7.92
CA ASN A 227 -15.48 11.53 8.16
C ASN A 227 -15.48 12.51 6.97
N TRP A 228 -15.06 12.07 5.77
CA TRP A 228 -14.92 12.96 4.59
C TRP A 228 -16.21 13.72 4.28
N ALA A 229 -17.36 13.06 4.43
CA ALA A 229 -18.67 13.63 4.13
C ALA A 229 -19.05 14.79 5.08
N ALA A 230 -18.53 14.81 6.31
CA ALA A 230 -18.78 15.89 7.27
C ALA A 230 -17.66 16.95 7.30
N ALA A 231 -16.49 16.64 6.74
CA ALA A 231 -15.37 17.57 6.65
C ALA A 231 -15.65 18.70 5.63
N ASP A 232 -14.89 19.79 5.73
CA ASP A 232 -14.83 20.84 4.70
C ASP A 232 -14.58 20.22 3.31
N ALA A 233 -15.34 20.63 2.30
CA ALA A 233 -15.29 20.04 0.97
C ALA A 233 -13.92 20.18 0.32
N GLY A 234 -13.32 21.36 0.41
CA GLY A 234 -11.96 21.62 -0.08
C GLY A 234 -10.94 20.71 0.60
N LYS A 235 -10.95 20.63 1.93
CA LYS A 235 -10.02 19.76 2.66
C LYS A 235 -10.20 18.28 2.32
N ALA A 236 -11.43 17.79 2.25
CA ALA A 236 -11.71 16.38 1.90
C ALA A 236 -11.21 16.04 0.48
N ALA A 237 -11.56 16.86 -0.51
CA ALA A 237 -11.16 16.65 -1.89
C ALA A 237 -9.63 16.79 -2.07
N ARG A 238 -9.01 17.82 -1.48
CA ARG A 238 -7.56 18.04 -1.60
C ARG A 238 -6.74 16.98 -0.89
N ALA A 239 -7.20 16.46 0.25
CA ALA A 239 -6.56 15.32 0.90
C ALA A 239 -6.67 14.06 0.04
N TYR A 240 -7.84 13.79 -0.52
CA TYR A 240 -8.04 12.68 -1.46
C TYR A 240 -7.10 12.76 -2.67
N LEU A 241 -7.00 13.95 -3.29
CA LEU A 241 -6.13 14.20 -4.45
C LEU A 241 -4.64 14.11 -4.09
N ASP A 242 -4.22 14.57 -2.90
CA ASP A 242 -2.81 14.43 -2.46
C ASP A 242 -2.40 12.95 -2.39
N VAL A 243 -3.24 12.11 -1.78
CA VAL A 243 -2.85 10.71 -1.53
C VAL A 243 -3.05 9.81 -2.75
N ASN A 244 -4.03 10.10 -3.61
CA ASN A 244 -4.36 9.26 -4.77
C ASN A 244 -3.72 9.75 -6.08
N CYS A 245 -3.38 11.03 -6.20
CA CYS A 245 -3.01 11.62 -7.49
C CYS A 245 -1.67 12.37 -7.45
N ALA A 246 -1.35 13.08 -6.37
CA ALA A 246 -0.22 14.01 -6.34
C ALA A 246 1.16 13.35 -6.41
N HIS A 247 1.28 12.05 -6.14
CA HIS A 247 2.54 11.34 -6.35
C HIS A 247 2.91 11.24 -7.84
N CYS A 248 1.92 11.27 -8.75
CA CYS A 248 2.12 11.36 -10.20
C CYS A 248 2.01 12.81 -10.71
N HIS A 249 1.01 13.55 -10.25
CA HIS A 249 0.71 14.92 -10.66
C HIS A 249 1.40 15.94 -9.76
N ARG A 250 2.72 16.04 -9.95
CA ARG A 250 3.60 17.04 -9.32
C ARG A 250 4.85 17.26 -10.17
N PRO A 251 5.61 18.34 -9.94
CA PRO A 251 6.89 18.53 -10.61
C PRO A 251 7.83 17.34 -10.41
N LYS A 252 8.54 16.94 -11.48
CA LYS A 252 9.52 15.84 -11.53
C LYS A 252 8.96 14.42 -11.30
N ALA A 253 7.64 14.25 -11.27
CA ALA A 253 6.97 12.94 -11.24
C ALA A 253 6.49 12.50 -12.64
N THR A 254 5.94 11.29 -12.72
CA THR A 254 5.59 10.61 -13.97
C THR A 254 4.52 11.32 -14.81
N ALA A 255 3.59 12.05 -14.19
CA ALA A 255 2.56 12.83 -14.88
C ALA A 255 2.84 14.35 -14.83
N SER A 256 4.09 14.76 -14.60
CA SER A 256 4.49 16.17 -14.51
C SER A 256 4.20 16.97 -15.79
N ASN A 257 4.20 16.31 -16.95
CA ASN A 257 3.83 16.90 -18.24
C ASN A 257 2.35 17.31 -18.36
N SER A 258 1.47 16.83 -17.46
CA SER A 258 0.08 17.30 -17.39
C SER A 258 -0.03 18.78 -16.98
N GLY A 259 1.01 19.30 -16.32
CA GLY A 259 1.02 20.63 -15.70
C GLY A 259 0.16 20.73 -14.45
N LEU A 260 -0.38 19.61 -13.93
CA LEU A 260 -1.10 19.58 -12.65
C LEU A 260 -0.14 19.34 -11.49
N ASP A 261 -0.36 20.08 -10.42
CA ASP A 261 0.27 19.89 -9.12
C ASP A 261 -0.83 19.70 -8.06
N LEU A 262 -1.14 18.44 -7.75
CA LEU A 262 -2.25 18.07 -6.87
C LEU A 262 -1.82 17.91 -5.40
N ARG A 263 -0.60 18.33 -5.06
CA ARG A 263 -0.07 18.23 -3.70
C ARG A 263 -0.90 19.07 -2.72
N TRP A 264 -0.95 18.63 -1.47
CA TRP A 264 -1.64 19.35 -0.39
C TRP A 264 -1.17 20.80 -0.25
N GLU A 265 0.14 21.03 -0.31
CA GLU A 265 0.75 22.35 -0.11
C GLU A 265 0.58 23.33 -1.29
N GLN A 266 0.00 22.88 -2.41
CA GLN A 266 -0.17 23.72 -3.60
C GLN A 266 -1.40 24.63 -3.44
N SER A 267 -1.16 25.94 -3.31
CA SER A 267 -2.21 26.94 -3.11
C SER A 267 -2.64 27.70 -4.37
N ALA A 268 -1.86 27.66 -5.45
CA ALA A 268 -2.20 28.33 -6.70
C ALA A 268 -3.27 27.54 -7.47
N GLU A 269 -4.44 28.14 -7.64
CA GLU A 269 -5.63 27.50 -8.21
C GLU A 269 -5.41 26.94 -9.61
N GLU A 270 -4.71 27.70 -10.44
CA GLU A 270 -4.37 27.29 -11.79
C GLU A 270 -3.49 26.03 -11.80
N LEU A 271 -2.59 25.85 -10.82
CA LEU A 271 -1.67 24.71 -10.79
C LEU A 271 -2.36 23.42 -10.37
N PHE A 272 -3.41 23.49 -9.55
CA PHE A 272 -4.20 22.31 -9.20
C PHE A 272 -5.44 22.11 -10.09
N GLY A 273 -5.65 22.96 -11.09
CA GLY A 273 -6.53 22.69 -12.23
C GLY A 273 -7.68 23.67 -12.45
N VAL A 274 -7.87 24.68 -11.61
CA VAL A 274 -9.01 25.61 -11.73
C VAL A 274 -8.88 26.45 -13.00
N ASN A 275 -9.87 26.35 -13.89
CA ASN A 275 -9.90 26.99 -15.21
C ASN A 275 -8.62 26.74 -16.03
N LYS A 276 -7.89 25.67 -15.73
CA LYS A 276 -6.67 25.29 -16.43
C LYS A 276 -7.04 24.40 -17.61
N ARG A 277 -6.60 24.76 -18.82
CA ARG A 277 -6.75 23.88 -19.99
C ARG A 277 -5.83 22.66 -19.87
N PRO A 278 -6.27 21.46 -20.29
CA PRO A 278 -5.44 20.27 -20.23
C PRO A 278 -4.26 20.40 -21.19
N VAL A 279 -3.06 20.02 -20.74
CA VAL A 279 -1.86 19.99 -21.59
C VAL A 279 -1.69 18.63 -22.26
N ALA A 280 -1.95 17.55 -21.51
CA ALA A 280 -1.63 16.18 -21.91
C ALA A 280 -2.79 15.19 -21.70
N ALA A 281 -4.04 15.66 -21.64
CA ALA A 281 -5.19 14.78 -21.37
C ALA A 281 -5.61 13.92 -22.58
N GLY A 282 -5.35 14.39 -23.81
CA GLY A 282 -5.73 13.70 -25.06
C GLY A 282 -7.21 13.32 -25.07
N ARG A 283 -7.53 12.08 -25.47
CA ARG A 283 -8.89 11.54 -25.43
C ARG A 283 -9.53 11.55 -24.04
N GLY A 284 -8.71 11.51 -22.99
CA GLY A 284 -9.20 11.51 -21.62
C GLY A 284 -9.71 12.87 -21.14
N SER A 285 -9.69 13.93 -21.98
CA SER A 285 -10.46 15.14 -21.68
C SER A 285 -11.98 14.94 -21.85
N GLY A 286 -12.41 13.92 -22.61
CA GLY A 286 -13.83 13.75 -22.94
C GLY A 286 -14.42 14.89 -23.77
N GLY A 287 -13.57 15.71 -24.40
CA GLY A 287 -14.01 16.92 -25.11
C GLY A 287 -14.27 18.14 -24.22
N LEU A 288 -14.05 18.03 -22.91
CA LEU A 288 -14.19 19.13 -21.96
C LEU A 288 -12.99 20.09 -22.05
N GLU A 289 -13.21 21.36 -21.69
CA GLU A 289 -12.21 22.42 -21.89
C GLU A 289 -11.21 22.60 -20.75
N PHE A 290 -11.62 22.34 -19.49
CA PHE A 290 -10.83 22.68 -18.31
C PHE A 290 -10.71 21.51 -17.33
N ASP A 291 -9.56 21.44 -16.64
CA ASP A 291 -9.28 20.42 -15.63
C ASP A 291 -10.32 20.47 -14.51
N ILE A 292 -10.59 21.67 -13.98
CA ILE A 292 -11.67 21.98 -13.01
C ILE A 292 -12.41 23.23 -13.48
N VAL A 293 -13.75 23.17 -13.52
CA VAL A 293 -14.64 24.31 -13.73
C VAL A 293 -15.39 24.61 -12.44
N PRO A 294 -15.11 25.74 -11.75
CA PRO A 294 -15.82 26.13 -10.53
C PRO A 294 -17.34 26.08 -10.68
N GLY A 295 -18.01 25.47 -9.71
CA GLY A 295 -19.47 25.29 -9.70
C GLY A 295 -20.01 24.26 -10.69
N SER A 296 -19.18 23.67 -11.55
CA SER A 296 -19.63 22.76 -12.63
C SER A 296 -18.82 21.45 -12.66
N PRO A 297 -19.06 20.51 -11.73
CA PRO A 297 -18.35 19.23 -11.68
C PRO A 297 -18.47 18.41 -12.97
N ASP A 298 -19.67 18.38 -13.58
CA ASP A 298 -19.90 17.62 -14.82
C ASP A 298 -19.19 18.21 -16.05
N GLN A 299 -18.71 19.47 -15.97
CA GLN A 299 -17.89 20.09 -17.02
C GLN A 299 -16.38 20.01 -16.73
N SER A 300 -15.98 19.35 -15.63
CA SER A 300 -14.59 19.24 -15.19
C SER A 300 -13.95 17.94 -15.65
N ILE A 301 -12.82 18.04 -16.38
CA ILE A 301 -12.07 16.85 -16.84
C ILE A 301 -11.70 15.94 -15.67
N LEU A 302 -11.31 16.51 -14.53
CA LEU A 302 -10.90 15.73 -13.36
C LEU A 302 -11.99 14.72 -12.92
N VAL A 303 -13.23 15.19 -12.77
CA VAL A 303 -14.38 14.35 -12.39
C VAL A 303 -14.72 13.34 -13.48
N HIS A 304 -14.74 13.77 -14.74
CA HIS A 304 -14.98 12.88 -15.89
C HIS A 304 -14.03 11.68 -15.89
N ARG A 305 -12.72 11.93 -15.68
CA ARG A 305 -11.70 10.87 -15.64
C ARG A 305 -11.83 9.98 -14.42
N MET A 306 -12.17 10.53 -13.25
CA MET A 306 -12.37 9.76 -12.02
C MET A 306 -13.58 8.82 -12.11
N ARG A 307 -14.64 9.22 -12.83
CA ARG A 307 -15.84 8.43 -13.13
C ARG A 307 -15.65 7.36 -14.21
N SER A 308 -14.47 7.23 -14.81
CA SER A 308 -14.25 6.30 -15.91
C SER A 308 -13.43 5.08 -15.49
N GLU A 309 -13.78 3.93 -16.06
CA GLU A 309 -12.99 2.70 -16.02
C GLU A 309 -12.32 2.41 -17.39
N GLU A 310 -12.57 3.25 -18.38
CA GLU A 310 -12.00 3.08 -19.72
C GLU A 310 -10.50 3.36 -19.70
N ALA A 311 -9.70 2.41 -20.16
CA ALA A 311 -8.26 2.55 -20.26
C ALA A 311 -7.89 3.79 -21.10
N GLY A 312 -7.06 4.67 -20.55
CA GLY A 312 -6.64 5.95 -21.15
C GLY A 312 -7.58 7.13 -20.91
N VAL A 313 -8.71 6.92 -20.24
CA VAL A 313 -9.56 7.97 -19.67
C VAL A 313 -9.50 7.90 -18.14
N ALA A 314 -9.66 6.70 -17.59
CA ALA A 314 -9.69 6.41 -16.16
C ALA A 314 -8.53 7.05 -15.38
N MET A 315 -8.86 7.67 -14.25
CA MET A 315 -7.88 8.12 -13.26
C MET A 315 -8.23 7.67 -11.83
N PRO A 316 -7.24 7.30 -11.00
CA PRO A 316 -5.86 6.95 -11.39
C PRO A 316 -5.77 5.79 -12.40
N GLU A 317 -4.75 5.81 -13.28
CA GLU A 317 -4.54 4.78 -14.32
C GLU A 317 -4.10 3.42 -13.76
N LEU A 318 -3.52 3.43 -12.56
CA LEU A 318 -2.89 2.29 -11.92
C LEU A 318 -3.40 2.14 -10.48
N GLY A 319 -3.24 0.94 -9.92
CA GLY A 319 -3.56 0.66 -8.52
C GLY A 319 -5.04 0.42 -8.20
N LYS A 320 -5.92 0.49 -9.21
CA LYS A 320 -7.34 0.16 -9.11
C LYS A 320 -7.89 -0.43 -10.42
N ALA A 321 -9.02 -1.12 -10.32
CA ALA A 321 -9.87 -1.61 -11.40
C ALA A 321 -11.32 -1.09 -11.29
N THR A 322 -11.69 -0.47 -10.17
CA THR A 322 -13.02 0.12 -9.94
C THR A 322 -13.00 1.63 -9.82
N ILE A 323 -14.18 2.26 -9.88
CA ILE A 323 -14.40 3.65 -9.50
C ILE A 323 -14.43 3.76 -7.97
N ASP A 324 -13.73 4.75 -7.43
CA ASP A 324 -13.91 5.17 -6.04
C ASP A 324 -15.04 6.18 -5.98
N ASN A 325 -16.26 5.72 -5.68
CA ASN A 325 -17.44 6.58 -5.68
C ASN A 325 -17.37 7.67 -4.60
N ASP A 326 -16.82 7.36 -3.42
CA ASP A 326 -16.67 8.34 -2.34
C ASP A 326 -15.63 9.40 -2.72
N GLY A 327 -14.52 8.98 -3.32
CA GLY A 327 -13.51 9.89 -3.87
C GLY A 327 -14.06 10.81 -4.94
N VAL A 328 -14.89 10.28 -5.84
CA VAL A 328 -15.61 11.03 -6.88
C VAL A 328 -16.54 12.06 -6.25
N LEU A 329 -17.38 11.65 -5.30
CA LEU A 329 -18.33 12.54 -4.63
C LEU A 329 -17.64 13.64 -3.81
N ALA A 330 -16.51 13.34 -3.16
CA ALA A 330 -15.73 14.33 -2.42
C ALA A 330 -15.23 15.44 -3.35
N VAL A 331 -14.70 15.09 -4.52
CA VAL A 331 -14.20 16.06 -5.51
C VAL A 331 -15.36 16.81 -6.18
N GLU A 332 -16.47 16.15 -6.48
CA GLU A 332 -17.66 16.80 -7.01
C GLU A 332 -18.24 17.84 -6.07
N ARG A 333 -18.39 17.48 -4.79
CA ARG A 333 -18.87 18.41 -3.76
C ARG A 333 -17.98 19.64 -3.70
N TRP A 334 -16.67 19.44 -3.64
CA TRP A 334 -15.72 20.56 -3.63
C TRP A 334 -15.87 21.46 -4.84
N ILE A 335 -15.91 20.90 -6.06
CA ILE A 335 -16.05 21.70 -7.28
C ILE A 335 -17.39 22.43 -7.32
N ALA A 336 -18.49 21.78 -6.89
CA ALA A 336 -19.82 22.40 -6.85
C ALA A 336 -19.88 23.60 -5.87
N GLU A 337 -19.14 23.54 -4.76
CA GLU A 337 -19.07 24.60 -3.76
C GLU A 337 -18.10 25.73 -4.13
N MET A 338 -17.26 25.56 -5.15
CA MET A 338 -16.40 26.64 -5.65
C MET A 338 -17.25 27.75 -6.26
N THR A 339 -16.99 28.99 -5.83
CA THR A 339 -17.56 30.16 -6.50
C THR A 339 -16.95 30.30 -7.88
N ALA A 340 -17.78 30.39 -8.92
CA ALA A 340 -17.32 30.89 -10.22
C ALA A 340 -16.72 32.28 -9.99
N GLY A 341 -15.44 32.44 -10.30
CA GLY A 341 -14.76 33.73 -10.19
C GLY A 341 -15.56 34.78 -10.93
N SER A 342 -15.88 35.88 -10.24
CA SER A 342 -16.49 37.09 -10.81
C SER A 342 -15.59 37.73 -11.86
#